data_AF-A0A1G0XFL0-F1
#
_entry.id   AF-A0A1G0XFL0-F1
#
_cell.length_a   1.000
_cell.length_b   1.000
_cell.length_c   1.000
_cell.angle_alpha   90.00
_cell.angle_beta   90.00
_cell.angle_gamma   90.00
#
_symmetry.space_group_name_H-M   'P 1'
#
loop_
_entity.id
_entity.type
_entity.pdbx_description
1 polymer ?
#
loop_
_entity_poly.entity_id
_entity_poly.type
_entity_poly.pdbx_seq_one_letter_code
_entity_poly.pdbx_strand_id
1 'polypeptide(L)'
;MCIKEKFFVRWIGLIATMLLIMSGCSKDLAPGDYSSAEVGKVKKVIPGTIVSARPVRLHNQNAASSKTLVDSEMARTSGYEYVIRLNSGGIISVVQADDTKLSLKQHVLIIYGKNTRVVPDNGSGSL
;
A
#
# COMPACT_ATOMS: atom_id res chain seq x y z
N MET A 1 -3.28 5.23 -64.62
CA MET A 1 -3.72 6.18 -63.57
C MET A 1 -3.99 5.50 -62.21
N CYS A 2 -3.45 4.29 -61.92
CA CYS A 2 -3.83 3.47 -60.75
C CYS A 2 -2.79 3.41 -59.60
N ILE A 3 -1.72 4.22 -59.65
CA ILE A 3 -0.62 4.19 -58.66
C ILE A 3 -0.78 5.28 -57.59
N LYS A 4 -1.44 6.41 -57.89
CA LYS A 4 -1.63 7.54 -56.95
C LYS A 4 -2.61 7.23 -55.81
N GLU A 5 -3.62 6.40 -56.06
CA GLU A 5 -4.68 6.09 -55.08
C GLU A 5 -4.21 5.13 -53.97
N LYS A 6 -3.37 4.14 -54.33
CA LYS A 6 -2.76 3.20 -53.37
C LYS A 6 -1.75 3.87 -52.44
N PHE A 7 -1.09 4.93 -52.90
CA PHE A 7 -0.18 5.74 -52.09
C PHE A 7 -0.96 6.61 -51.08
N PHE A 8 -2.06 7.21 -51.52
CA PHE A 8 -2.91 8.06 -50.70
C PHE A 8 -3.61 7.28 -49.57
N VAL A 9 -4.10 6.07 -49.86
CA VAL A 9 -4.74 5.19 -48.86
C VAL A 9 -3.73 4.61 -47.85
N ARG A 10 -2.49 4.32 -48.28
CA ARG A 10 -1.44 3.82 -47.38
C ARG A 10 -0.89 4.92 -46.46
N TRP A 11 -0.88 6.16 -46.91
CA TRP A 11 -0.54 7.32 -46.07
C TRP A 11 -1.65 7.70 -45.09
N ILE A 12 -2.92 7.64 -45.50
CA ILE A 12 -4.07 7.82 -44.59
C ILE A 12 -4.10 6.72 -43.52
N GLY A 13 -3.80 5.47 -43.91
CA GLY A 13 -3.67 4.35 -42.98
C GLY A 13 -2.55 4.53 -41.96
N LEU A 14 -1.38 5.04 -42.37
CA LEU A 14 -0.24 5.30 -41.46
C LEU A 14 -0.50 6.44 -40.47
N ILE A 15 -1.25 7.46 -40.86
CA ILE A 15 -1.62 8.60 -40.01
C ILE A 15 -2.69 8.21 -38.99
N ALA A 16 -3.63 7.32 -39.37
CA ALA A 16 -4.67 6.81 -38.46
C ALA A 16 -4.10 5.91 -37.34
N THR A 17 -3.02 5.17 -37.58
CA THR A 17 -2.37 4.32 -36.57
C THR A 17 -1.52 5.12 -35.58
N MET A 18 -1.04 6.30 -35.98
CA MET A 18 -0.27 7.21 -35.11
C MET A 18 -1.15 8.00 -34.13
N LEU A 19 -2.44 8.16 -34.44
CA LEU A 19 -3.39 8.84 -33.55
C LEU A 19 -3.91 7.96 -32.40
N LEU A 20 -3.57 6.67 -32.37
CA LEU A 20 -4.11 5.72 -31.39
C LEU A 20 -3.23 5.52 -30.13
N ILE A 21 -2.17 6.30 -29.94
CA ILE A 21 -1.14 6.01 -28.92
C ILE A 21 -1.13 7.02 -27.75
N MET A 22 -2.16 7.84 -27.56
CA MET A 22 -2.20 8.83 -26.47
C MET A 22 -3.44 8.70 -25.60
N SER A 23 -3.58 7.55 -24.91
CA SER A 23 -4.55 7.38 -23.83
C SER A 23 -3.99 6.43 -22.77
N GLY A 24 -2.99 6.90 -22.02
CA GLY A 24 -2.35 6.07 -21.00
C GLY A 24 -1.46 6.86 -20.05
N CYS A 25 -2.01 7.83 -19.32
CA CYS A 25 -1.38 8.29 -18.09
C CYS A 25 -1.71 7.27 -16.99
N SER A 26 -0.92 6.21 -16.90
CA SER A 26 -0.84 5.40 -15.69
C SER A 26 -0.19 6.28 -14.63
N LYS A 27 -1.01 6.86 -13.75
CA LYS A 27 -0.53 7.48 -12.52
C LYS A 27 -0.09 6.35 -11.60
N ASP A 28 1.17 5.96 -11.74
CA ASP A 28 1.90 5.17 -10.75
C ASP A 28 1.95 5.96 -9.45
N LEU A 29 1.01 5.67 -8.55
CA LEU A 29 1.08 6.12 -7.16
C LEU A 29 2.19 5.32 -6.49
N ALA A 30 3.41 5.88 -6.48
CA ALA A 30 4.52 5.33 -5.75
C ALA A 30 4.11 5.13 -4.27
N PRO A 31 4.47 4.01 -3.62
CA PRO A 31 4.21 3.79 -2.21
C PRO A 31 5.11 4.72 -1.38
N GLY A 32 4.61 5.93 -1.13
CA GLY A 32 5.37 7.01 -0.50
C GLY A 32 4.76 8.40 -0.66
N ASP A 33 3.68 8.54 -1.45
CA ASP A 33 2.99 9.82 -1.65
C ASP A 33 2.23 10.24 -0.37
N TYR A 34 2.84 11.13 0.40
CA TYR A 34 2.17 11.86 1.47
C TYR A 34 1.50 13.08 0.83
N SER A 35 0.17 13.16 0.91
CA SER A 35 -0.54 14.35 0.41
C SER A 35 0.05 15.59 1.09
N SER A 36 0.48 16.57 0.29
CA SER A 36 1.03 17.84 0.80
C SER A 36 0.04 18.57 1.74
N ALA A 37 -1.24 18.17 1.74
CA ALA A 37 -2.30 18.61 2.64
C ALA A 37 -2.19 18.06 4.09
N GLU A 38 -1.27 17.14 4.35
CA GLU A 38 -1.05 16.50 5.66
C GLU A 38 0.27 16.95 6.33
N VAL A 39 1.11 17.69 5.61
CA VAL A 39 2.34 18.28 6.15
C VAL A 39 1.97 19.33 7.20
N GLY A 40 2.43 19.15 8.44
CA GLY A 40 2.17 20.06 9.56
C GLY A 40 1.00 19.68 10.48
N LYS A 41 0.29 18.56 10.23
CA LYS A 41 -0.76 18.06 11.14
C LYS A 41 -0.20 17.07 12.15
N VAL A 42 -0.52 17.27 13.43
CA VAL A 42 -0.18 16.31 14.50
C VAL A 42 -1.06 15.06 14.34
N LYS A 43 -0.44 13.89 14.25
CA LYS A 43 -1.16 12.61 14.27
C LYS A 43 -1.54 12.25 15.69
N LYS A 44 -2.74 11.69 15.86
CA LYS A 44 -3.17 11.18 17.16
C LYS A 44 -2.39 9.91 17.47
N VAL A 45 -1.68 9.91 18.59
CA VAL A 45 -0.94 8.74 19.11
C VAL A 45 -1.57 8.30 20.42
N ILE A 46 -1.84 7.00 20.56
CA ILE A 46 -2.40 6.42 21.79
C ILE A 46 -1.47 5.31 22.28
N PRO A 47 -1.07 5.30 23.56
CA PRO A 47 -0.30 4.21 24.14
C PRO A 47 -1.19 2.99 24.49
N GLY A 48 -0.62 1.81 24.40
CA GLY A 48 -1.25 0.57 24.81
C GLY A 48 -0.27 -0.57 25.02
N THR A 49 -0.80 -1.74 25.35
CA THR A 49 -0.04 -2.97 25.61
C THR A 49 -0.60 -4.12 24.77
N ILE A 50 0.27 -4.87 24.12
CA ILE A 50 -0.12 -6.06 23.35
C ILE A 50 -0.61 -7.14 24.30
N VAL A 51 -1.86 -7.56 24.14
CA VAL A 51 -2.45 -8.67 24.89
C VAL A 51 -2.48 -9.97 24.10
N SER A 52 -2.46 -9.91 22.76
CA SER A 52 -2.39 -11.08 21.90
C SER A 52 -1.76 -10.74 20.55
N ALA A 53 -1.08 -11.72 19.95
CA ALA A 53 -0.52 -11.64 18.62
C ALA A 53 -0.76 -12.98 17.92
N ARG A 54 -1.39 -12.96 16.74
CA ARG A 54 -1.57 -14.16 15.93
C ARG A 54 -1.09 -13.94 14.49
N PRO A 55 -0.42 -14.93 13.87
CA PRO A 55 -0.04 -14.83 12.47
C PRO A 55 -1.28 -14.87 11.58
N VAL A 56 -1.30 -14.05 10.54
CA VAL A 56 -2.37 -13.97 9.54
C VAL A 56 -1.79 -13.95 8.13
N ARG A 57 -2.58 -14.39 7.17
CA ARG A 57 -2.26 -14.31 5.73
C ARG A 57 -3.01 -13.14 5.13
N LEU A 58 -2.29 -12.20 4.52
CA LEU A 58 -2.86 -11.05 3.83
C LEU A 58 -3.02 -11.40 2.35
N HIS A 59 -4.22 -11.16 1.84
CA HIS A 59 -4.54 -11.34 0.43
C HIS A 59 -4.73 -9.95 -0.17
N ASN A 60 -3.85 -9.55 -1.10
CA ASN A 60 -4.01 -8.27 -1.79
C ASN A 60 -5.03 -8.43 -2.92
N GLN A 61 -6.29 -8.11 -2.66
CA GLN A 61 -7.37 -8.16 -3.67
C GLN A 61 -7.24 -7.04 -4.72
N ASN A 62 -6.40 -6.02 -4.48
CA ASN A 62 -6.23 -4.86 -5.36
C ASN A 62 -5.01 -4.97 -6.29
N ALA A 63 -4.26 -6.08 -6.25
CA ALA A 63 -3.22 -6.40 -7.23
C ALA A 63 -3.79 -6.94 -8.56
N ALA A 64 -5.07 -6.69 -8.85
CA ALA A 64 -5.78 -7.16 -10.04
C ALA A 64 -5.83 -6.11 -11.18
N SER A 65 -4.76 -5.30 -11.33
CA SER A 65 -4.61 -4.35 -12.44
C SER A 65 -3.20 -4.34 -13.04
N SER A 66 -2.54 -5.50 -13.12
CA SER A 66 -1.40 -5.73 -14.05
C SER A 66 -1.12 -7.23 -14.17
N LYS A 67 -2.06 -7.98 -14.76
CA LYS A 67 -1.88 -9.41 -15.05
C LYS A 67 -0.95 -9.60 -16.26
N THR A 68 0.35 -9.39 -16.06
CA THR A 68 1.38 -9.93 -16.97
C THR A 68 1.65 -11.36 -16.54
N LEU A 69 1.40 -12.31 -17.45
CA LEU A 69 1.58 -13.75 -17.25
C LEU A 69 3.07 -14.11 -17.25
N VAL A 70 3.79 -13.76 -16.18
CA VAL A 70 5.07 -14.35 -15.84
C VAL A 70 5.20 -14.33 -14.32
N ASP A 71 5.14 -15.55 -13.77
CA ASP A 71 5.44 -15.94 -12.39
C ASP A 71 4.53 -15.41 -11.28
N SER A 72 3.36 -16.05 -11.13
CA SER A 72 2.57 -15.97 -9.89
C SER A 72 3.09 -16.97 -8.85
N GLU A 73 4.36 -16.80 -8.48
CA GLU A 73 4.95 -17.39 -7.28
C GLU A 73 5.16 -16.22 -6.29
N MET A 74 4.68 -16.36 -5.05
CA MET A 74 5.18 -15.63 -3.86
C MET A 74 4.69 -14.21 -3.45
N ALA A 75 3.63 -13.59 -3.98
CA ALA A 75 3.03 -12.43 -3.29
C ALA A 75 2.14 -12.81 -2.09
N ARG A 76 2.53 -13.82 -1.29
CA ARG A 76 1.87 -14.16 -0.02
C ARG A 76 2.40 -13.20 1.04
N THR A 77 1.73 -12.06 1.20
CA THR A 77 2.09 -11.13 2.28
C THR A 77 1.60 -11.72 3.61
N SER A 78 2.50 -12.23 4.44
CA SER A 78 2.20 -12.61 5.81
C SER A 78 2.15 -11.38 6.71
N GLY A 79 1.53 -11.51 7.87
CA GLY A 79 1.50 -10.45 8.88
C GLY A 79 1.04 -10.96 10.23
N TYR A 80 0.88 -10.04 11.17
CA TYR A 80 0.35 -10.33 12.51
C TYR A 80 -0.89 -9.47 12.77
N GLU A 81 -1.89 -10.11 13.37
CA GLU A 81 -2.98 -9.40 14.04
C GLU A 81 -2.65 -9.26 15.52
N TYR A 82 -2.59 -8.00 15.98
CA TYR A 82 -2.32 -7.63 17.35
C TYR A 82 -3.61 -7.17 18.03
N VAL A 83 -3.96 -7.82 19.13
CA VAL A 83 -4.96 -7.32 20.06
C VAL A 83 -4.23 -6.48 21.10
N ILE A 84 -4.65 -5.23 21.23
CA ILE A 84 -3.97 -4.23 22.07
C ILE A 84 -4.98 -3.67 23.06
N ARG A 85 -4.60 -3.70 24.34
CA ARG A 85 -5.32 -2.99 25.39
C ARG A 85 -4.76 -1.57 25.46
N LEU A 86 -5.61 -0.59 25.21
CA LEU A 86 -5.27 0.82 25.36
C LEU A 86 -5.19 1.17 26.84
N ASN A 87 -4.36 2.17 27.19
CA ASN A 87 -4.26 2.66 28.57
C ASN A 87 -5.59 3.25 29.08
N SER A 88 -6.49 3.66 28.18
CA SER A 88 -7.85 4.09 28.50
C SER A 88 -8.78 2.95 28.90
N GLY A 89 -8.34 1.68 28.83
CA GLY A 89 -9.12 0.49 29.15
C GLY A 89 -9.80 -0.16 27.94
N GLY A 90 -9.88 0.53 26.79
CA GLY A 90 -10.42 -0.03 25.55
C GLY A 90 -9.54 -1.12 24.94
N ILE A 91 -10.11 -1.91 24.03
CA ILE A 91 -9.40 -2.96 23.29
C ILE A 91 -9.56 -2.69 21.79
N ILE A 92 -8.46 -2.82 21.06
CA ILE A 92 -8.44 -2.71 19.59
C ILE A 92 -7.72 -3.91 18.97
N SER A 93 -8.10 -4.27 17.74
CA SER A 93 -7.37 -5.23 16.91
C SER A 93 -6.78 -4.50 15.70
N VAL A 94 -5.50 -4.71 15.43
CA VAL A 94 -4.78 -4.11 14.30
C VAL A 94 -3.98 -5.18 13.57
N VAL A 95 -4.10 -5.21 12.24
CA VAL A 95 -3.33 -6.10 11.37
C VAL A 95 -2.18 -5.30 10.75
N GLN A 96 -0.96 -5.83 10.86
CA GLN A 96 0.24 -5.25 10.27
C GLN A 96 0.99 -6.31 9.45
N ALA A 97 1.56 -5.88 8.32
CA ALA A 97 2.45 -6.73 7.53
C ALA A 97 3.74 -7.04 8.32
N ASP A 98 4.42 -8.12 7.93
CA ASP A 98 5.53 -8.77 8.65
C ASP A 98 6.85 -7.95 8.69
N ASP A 99 6.77 -6.66 9.04
CA ASP A 99 7.91 -5.74 8.99
C ASP A 99 8.71 -5.77 10.32
N THR A 100 8.01 -5.93 11.45
CA THR A 100 8.60 -6.02 12.80
C THR A 100 7.69 -6.83 13.73
N LYS A 101 8.18 -7.95 14.28
CA LYS A 101 7.42 -8.77 15.23
C LYS A 101 7.43 -8.13 16.62
N LEU A 102 6.25 -7.71 17.09
CA LEU A 102 6.06 -7.19 18.45
C LEU A 102 5.76 -8.34 19.43
N SER A 103 6.28 -8.23 20.65
CA SER A 103 6.11 -9.25 21.70
C SER A 103 4.83 -9.05 22.53
N LEU A 104 4.32 -10.13 23.13
CA LEU A 104 3.24 -10.02 24.12
C LEU A 104 3.69 -9.19 25.32
N LYS A 105 2.74 -8.44 25.91
CA LYS A 105 2.98 -7.49 27.01
C LYS A 105 3.89 -6.31 26.67
N GLN A 106 4.33 -6.17 25.42
CA GLN A 106 5.14 -5.05 24.99
C GLN A 106 4.29 -3.77 24.95
N HIS A 107 4.87 -2.67 25.42
CA HIS A 107 4.29 -1.34 25.27
C HIS A 107 4.44 -0.88 23.84
N VAL A 108 3.36 -0.30 23.32
CA VAL A 108 3.27 0.13 21.93
C VAL A 108 2.55 1.45 21.82
N LEU A 109 2.90 2.18 20.77
CA LEU A 109 2.23 3.39 20.36
C LEU A 109 1.42 3.11 19.09
N ILE A 110 0.15 3.47 19.14
CA ILE A 110 -0.76 3.38 18.00
C ILE A 110 -0.85 4.74 17.36
N ILE A 111 -0.43 4.84 16.10
CA ILE A 111 -0.43 6.09 15.33
C ILE A 111 -1.60 6.06 14.36
N TYR A 112 -2.58 6.94 14.57
CA TYR A 112 -3.72 7.11 13.68
C TYR A 112 -3.36 8.04 12.50
N GLY A 113 -3.89 7.72 11.32
CA GLY A 113 -3.73 8.49 10.08
C GLY A 113 -4.46 7.80 8.93
N LYS A 114 -4.01 8.01 7.69
CA LYS A 114 -4.54 7.28 6.51
C LYS A 114 -4.44 5.75 6.68
N ASN A 115 -3.34 5.28 7.26
CA ASN A 115 -3.13 3.90 7.66
C ASN A 115 -2.73 3.88 9.14
N THR A 116 -3.34 2.99 9.92
CA THR A 116 -2.96 2.76 11.32
C THR A 116 -1.63 2.02 11.37
N ARG A 117 -0.71 2.49 12.21
CA ARG A 117 0.58 1.83 12.44
C ARG A 117 0.76 1.56 13.93
N VAL A 118 1.28 0.37 14.26
CA VAL A 118 1.65 0.01 15.64
C VAL A 118 3.17 -0.05 15.69
N VAL A 119 3.74 0.76 16.58
CA VAL A 119 5.19 0.83 16.77
C VAL A 119 5.54 0.50 18.21
N PRO A 120 6.69 -0.13 18.47
CA PRO A 120 7.13 -0.37 19.83
C PRO A 120 7.35 0.97 20.55
N ASP A 121 6.86 1.08 21.78
CA ASP A 121 7.14 2.21 22.65
C ASP A 121 8.51 2.00 23.29
N ASN A 122 9.57 2.21 22.51
CA ASN A 122 10.95 2.15 22.97
C ASN A 122 11.31 3.42 23.76
N GLY A 123 10.40 3.90 24.62
CA GLY A 123 10.64 5.05 25.47
C GLY A 123 12.04 4.91 26.07
N SER A 124 12.86 5.94 25.86
CA SER A 124 14.20 6.11 26.39
C SER A 124 14.33 5.54 27.80
N GLY A 125 14.67 4.25 27.85
CA GLY A 125 14.83 3.43 29.05
C GLY A 125 16.23 2.87 29.13
N SER A 126 17.20 3.54 28.50
CA SER A 126 18.61 3.45 28.84
C SER A 126 18.96 4.74 29.58
N LEU A 127 18.88 4.69 30.91
CA LEU A 127 19.82 5.43 31.75
C LEU A 127 21.23 4.86 31.54
#